data_AF-A0A534VY68-F1
#
_entry.id   AF-A0A534VY68-F1
#
_cell.length_a   1.000
_cell.length_b   1.000
_cell.length_c   1.000
_cell.angle_alpha   90.00
_cell.angle_beta   90.00
_cell.angle_gamma   90.00
#
_symmetry.space_group_name_H-M   'P 1'
#
loop_
_entity.id
_entity.type
_entity.pdbx_description
1 polymer ?
#
loop_
_entity_poly.entity_id
_entity_poly.type
_entity_poly.pdbx_seq_one_letter_code
_entity_poly.pdbx_strand_id
1 'polypeptide(L)'
;MIKGLFAGLAGLSAAVAVFQLQGDGGAGSAAPGGKAEADASIADRAGGPDAASSAAPGASADASGPGPAVTTPDAPLRFPAARPDGGPVYLGDAPGRLRADADAGASAQTRQLEELNQQVATLREQLAQEQARRQQEELAAQQGKAREQEATAALAAAQQQLATGDYRALDRLESVSGLPAPVQSAVQSARTAVQNRDLAAARYWLSIALAEEQRRLLTH
;
A
#
# COMPACT_ATOMS: atom_id res chain seq x y z
N MET A 1 2.14 43.82 5.43
CA MET A 1 3.43 43.28 5.92
C MET A 1 3.16 41.95 6.60
N ILE A 2 3.24 40.85 5.87
CA ILE A 2 3.05 39.49 6.41
C ILE A 2 4.40 38.80 6.28
N LYS A 3 5.10 38.68 7.41
CA LYS A 3 6.42 38.06 7.53
C LYS A 3 6.23 36.69 8.19
N GLY A 4 6.69 35.66 7.49
CA GLY A 4 7.21 34.43 8.08
C GLY A 4 6.19 33.36 8.44
N LEU A 5 5.97 32.40 7.52
CA LEU A 5 5.54 31.06 7.88
C LEU A 5 6.14 30.05 6.89
N PHE A 6 7.45 29.81 7.03
CA PHE A 6 8.13 28.67 6.40
C PHE A 6 9.09 28.09 7.44
N ALA A 7 8.60 27.13 8.21
CA ALA A 7 9.40 26.32 9.11
C ALA A 7 8.87 24.89 9.06
N GLY A 8 9.73 23.96 8.70
CA GLY A 8 9.54 22.53 8.99
C GLY A 8 9.10 21.66 7.82
N LEU A 9 9.97 21.47 6.83
CA LEU A 9 9.92 20.28 5.96
C LEU A 9 11.33 19.67 5.87
N ALA A 10 11.79 19.18 7.00
CA ALA A 10 12.98 18.35 7.11
C ALA A 10 12.61 17.15 7.99
N GLY A 11 12.51 15.97 7.38
CA GLY A 11 12.28 14.73 8.13
C GLY A 11 11.30 13.77 7.45
N LEU A 12 11.62 13.32 6.25
CA LEU A 12 11.02 12.10 5.70
C LEU A 12 12.01 11.40 4.78
N SER A 13 13.16 11.02 5.34
CA SER A 13 14.00 9.98 4.78
C SER A 13 13.28 8.64 4.98
N ALA A 14 12.47 8.28 3.98
CA ALA A 14 11.92 6.95 3.85
C ALA A 14 13.09 5.94 3.80
N ALA A 15 13.19 5.11 4.84
CA ALA A 15 14.02 3.93 4.81
C ALA A 15 13.50 3.03 3.69
N VAL A 16 14.24 2.97 2.59
CA VAL A 16 14.07 1.93 1.58
C VAL A 16 14.48 0.62 2.25
N ALA A 17 13.50 -0.10 2.80
CA ALA A 17 13.70 -1.48 3.18
C ALA A 17 14.00 -2.26 1.90
N VAL A 18 15.27 -2.57 1.69
CA VAL A 18 15.68 -3.61 0.76
C VAL A 18 15.03 -4.89 1.27
N PHE A 19 13.93 -5.28 0.63
CA PHE A 19 13.36 -6.61 0.76
C PHE A 19 14.39 -7.57 0.17
N GLN A 20 15.32 -8.04 1.01
CA GLN A 20 16.02 -9.28 0.72
C GLN A 20 14.94 -10.36 0.69
N LEU A 21 14.58 -10.76 -0.53
CA LEU A 21 13.87 -11.98 -0.82
C LEU A 21 14.77 -13.13 -0.33
N GLN A 22 14.60 -13.48 0.94
CA GLN A 22 15.17 -14.66 1.55
C GLN A 22 14.56 -15.86 0.83
N GLY A 23 15.28 -16.35 -0.19
CA GLY A 23 14.98 -17.60 -0.85
C GLY A 23 15.10 -18.71 0.17
N ASP A 24 13.96 -19.18 0.64
CA ASP A 24 13.79 -20.42 1.40
C ASP A 24 14.15 -21.58 0.45
N GLY A 25 15.44 -21.90 0.42
CA GLY A 25 16.01 -23.01 -0.32
C GLY A 25 15.59 -24.32 0.33
N GLY A 26 14.41 -24.79 -0.06
CA GLY A 26 13.90 -26.11 0.24
C GLY A 26 14.89 -27.20 -0.18
N ALA A 27 15.19 -28.06 0.79
CA ALA A 27 16.12 -29.17 0.68
C ALA A 27 15.65 -30.25 -0.32
N GLY A 28 16.62 -30.83 -1.04
CA GLY A 28 16.64 -32.27 -1.28
C GLY A 28 16.33 -32.76 -2.70
N SER A 29 17.38 -33.02 -3.47
CA SER A 29 17.58 -34.37 -4.01
C SER A 29 19.03 -34.57 -4.42
N ALA A 30 19.62 -35.59 -3.79
CA ALA A 30 20.97 -36.06 -3.99
C ALA A 30 21.08 -36.91 -5.26
N ALA A 31 22.17 -36.73 -6.02
CA ALA A 31 22.88 -37.79 -6.74
C ALA A 31 24.26 -37.28 -7.21
N PRO A 32 25.26 -38.18 -7.38
CA PRO A 32 26.64 -37.88 -7.03
C PRO A 32 27.60 -37.78 -8.23
N GLY A 33 28.77 -37.18 -7.97
CA GLY A 33 30.03 -37.64 -8.56
C GLY A 33 30.59 -36.78 -9.70
N GLY A 34 31.51 -35.89 -9.36
CA GLY A 34 32.37 -35.21 -10.33
C GLY A 34 33.48 -34.45 -9.63
N LYS A 35 34.57 -35.16 -9.32
CA LYS A 35 35.80 -34.59 -8.77
C LYS A 35 36.46 -33.67 -9.80
N ALA A 36 36.77 -32.44 -9.40
CA ALA A 36 37.90 -31.69 -9.93
C ALA A 36 38.36 -30.69 -8.87
N GLU A 37 39.46 -31.05 -8.21
CA GLU A 37 40.24 -30.25 -7.29
C GLU A 37 41.08 -29.23 -8.07
N ALA A 38 41.06 -27.98 -7.64
CA ALA A 38 42.09 -26.93 -7.80
C ALA A 38 41.57 -25.72 -7.01
N ASP A 39 41.84 -25.56 -5.72
CA ASP A 39 43.13 -25.12 -5.12
C ASP A 39 43.59 -23.77 -5.68
N ALA A 40 43.26 -22.69 -4.96
CA ALA A 40 44.09 -21.50 -4.78
C ALA A 40 43.50 -20.58 -3.68
N SER A 41 44.05 -20.75 -2.48
CA SER A 41 44.51 -19.72 -1.51
C SER A 41 43.73 -18.39 -1.42
N ILE A 42 43.03 -18.10 -0.32
CA ILE A 42 43.57 -17.52 0.94
C ILE A 42 44.29 -16.17 0.73
N ALA A 43 43.55 -15.10 0.95
CA ALA A 43 43.98 -13.86 1.60
C ALA A 43 42.70 -13.25 2.20
N ASP A 44 42.38 -13.56 3.46
CA ASP A 44 42.88 -12.85 4.64
C ASP A 44 42.65 -11.33 4.55
N ARG A 45 41.44 -10.91 4.95
CA ARG A 45 41.24 -9.59 5.53
C ARG A 45 40.15 -9.68 6.60
N ALA A 46 40.57 -10.19 7.74
CA ALA A 46 39.92 -9.93 9.02
C ALA A 46 39.91 -8.41 9.27
N GLY A 47 38.75 -7.87 9.61
CA GLY A 47 38.57 -6.44 9.82
C GLY A 47 37.16 -6.10 10.29
N GLY A 48 36.79 -6.60 11.46
CA GLY A 48 35.82 -5.94 12.34
C GLY A 48 36.41 -5.93 13.75
N PRO A 49 35.70 -5.44 14.78
CA PRO A 49 34.65 -4.42 14.81
C PRO A 49 35.01 -3.29 15.81
N ASP A 50 34.59 -2.04 15.56
CA ASP A 50 34.65 -1.01 16.60
C ASP A 50 33.25 -0.46 16.91
N ALA A 51 32.74 -0.97 18.03
CA ALA A 51 31.66 -0.41 18.80
C ALA A 51 32.16 0.86 19.52
N ALA A 52 31.49 1.98 19.30
CA ALA A 52 31.54 3.12 20.21
C ALA A 52 30.15 3.33 20.80
N SER A 53 29.97 2.81 22.01
CA SER A 53 28.81 2.98 22.87
C SER A 53 29.27 3.58 24.18
N SER A 54 28.95 4.86 24.42
CA SER A 54 28.91 5.57 25.73
C SER A 54 28.75 7.07 25.44
N ALA A 55 27.88 7.88 26.04
CA ALA A 55 27.19 7.80 27.33
C ALA A 55 25.88 8.63 27.35
N ALA A 56 25.03 8.30 28.31
CA ALA A 56 23.71 8.84 28.68
C ALA A 56 23.76 10.22 29.41
N PRO A 57 22.78 10.65 30.23
CA PRO A 57 21.30 10.68 30.15
C PRO A 57 20.73 12.11 30.33
N GLY A 58 19.48 12.35 29.93
CA GLY A 58 18.72 13.58 30.28
C GLY A 58 17.29 13.24 30.66
N ALA A 59 16.97 13.39 31.93
CA ALA A 59 15.69 13.06 32.54
C ALA A 59 14.65 14.19 32.43
N SER A 60 13.38 13.77 32.41
CA SER A 60 12.17 14.41 32.99
C SER A 60 11.66 15.75 32.44
N ALA A 61 10.50 15.67 31.76
CA ALA A 61 9.28 16.45 32.02
C ALA A 61 8.15 15.75 31.22
N ASP A 62 7.36 14.86 31.82
CA ASP A 62 6.09 15.17 32.48
C ASP A 62 5.26 16.24 31.74
N ALA A 63 4.38 15.77 30.85
CA ALA A 63 3.19 16.50 30.44
C ALA A 63 2.15 15.47 30.00
N SER A 64 1.39 15.00 30.98
CA SER A 64 0.08 14.39 30.79
C SER A 64 -0.77 15.29 29.88
N GLY A 65 -1.04 14.84 28.66
CA GLY A 65 -1.96 15.48 27.72
C GLY A 65 -3.10 14.51 27.41
N PRO A 66 -4.35 14.79 27.83
CA PRO A 66 -5.48 13.90 27.62
C PRO A 66 -5.80 13.78 26.12
N GLY A 67 -6.17 12.57 25.71
CA GLY A 67 -6.38 12.15 24.32
C GLY A 67 -7.45 12.91 23.55
N PRO A 68 -7.55 12.65 22.23
CA PRO A 68 -8.50 13.34 21.36
C PRO A 68 -9.93 13.06 21.80
N ALA A 69 -10.62 14.15 22.13
CA ALA A 69 -12.06 14.18 22.31
C ALA A 69 -12.74 13.59 21.07
N VAL A 70 -13.32 12.41 21.24
CA VAL A 70 -14.31 11.85 20.35
C VAL A 70 -15.53 12.77 20.42
N THR A 71 -15.68 13.65 19.43
CA THR A 71 -16.91 14.40 19.21
C THR A 71 -17.91 13.51 18.49
N THR A 72 -18.57 12.64 19.25
CA THR A 72 -19.86 12.07 18.82
C THR A 72 -20.90 13.19 18.74
N PRO A 73 -21.70 13.25 17.66
CA PRO A 73 -22.75 14.25 17.53
C PRO A 73 -23.82 14.05 18.61
N ASP A 74 -23.97 15.10 19.42
CA ASP A 74 -25.03 15.35 20.37
C ASP A 74 -26.37 15.46 19.62
N ALA A 75 -27.17 14.39 19.69
CA ALA A 75 -28.55 14.39 19.27
C ALA A 75 -29.40 14.09 20.52
N PRO A 76 -30.20 15.04 21.05
CA PRO A 76 -31.08 14.74 22.16
C PRO A 76 -32.17 13.79 21.67
N LEU A 77 -32.13 12.55 22.17
CA LEU A 77 -33.27 11.63 22.10
C LEU A 77 -34.44 12.28 22.83
N ARG A 78 -35.28 12.94 22.05
CA ARG A 78 -36.51 13.59 22.48
C ARG A 78 -37.51 12.47 22.80
N PHE A 79 -37.57 12.06 24.06
CA PHE A 79 -38.62 11.18 24.55
C PHE A 79 -39.97 11.91 24.47
N PRO A 80 -41.00 11.38 23.80
CA PRO A 80 -42.34 11.93 23.92
C PRO A 80 -42.85 11.69 25.35
N ALA A 81 -43.29 12.76 26.01
CA ALA A 81 -43.93 12.70 27.31
C ALA A 81 -45.19 11.81 27.24
N ALA A 82 -45.27 10.83 28.15
CA ALA A 82 -46.44 10.00 28.32
C ALA A 82 -47.63 10.88 28.74
N ARG A 83 -48.68 10.87 27.91
CA ARG A 83 -49.96 11.54 28.14
C ARG A 83 -50.77 10.69 29.13
N PRO A 84 -51.13 11.18 30.33
CA PRO A 84 -51.89 10.41 31.30
C PRO A 84 -53.38 10.69 31.13
N ASP A 85 -53.98 10.21 30.04
CA ASP A 85 -55.43 10.21 29.86
C ASP A 85 -55.86 8.84 29.34
N GLY A 86 -55.77 7.85 30.22
CA GLY A 86 -56.30 6.51 30.01
C GLY A 86 -57.28 6.19 31.13
N GLY A 87 -58.56 6.49 30.91
CA GLY A 87 -59.65 6.08 31.81
C GLY A 87 -59.69 4.56 31.98
N PRO A 88 -60.39 4.05 33.01
CA PRO A 88 -60.48 2.63 33.27
C PRO A 88 -61.18 1.93 32.10
N VAL A 89 -60.41 1.21 31.29
CA VAL A 89 -60.94 0.28 30.30
C VAL A 89 -61.56 -0.87 31.08
N TYR A 90 -62.88 -1.00 30.98
CA TYR A 90 -63.62 -2.13 31.53
C TYR A 90 -63.11 -3.42 30.87
N LEU A 91 -62.35 -4.20 31.63
CA LEU A 91 -61.89 -5.55 31.29
C LEU A 91 -63.05 -6.53 31.45
N GLY A 92 -64.10 -6.34 30.66
CA GLY A 92 -65.21 -7.26 30.52
C GLY A 92 -65.20 -7.81 29.11
N ASP A 93 -64.31 -8.76 28.81
CA ASP A 93 -64.50 -9.58 27.61
C ASP A 93 -63.91 -10.98 27.73
N ALA A 94 -64.60 -11.90 27.08
CA ALA A 94 -64.61 -13.35 27.24
C ALA A 94 -63.24 -14.06 27.38
N PRO A 95 -63.09 -15.01 28.33
CA PRO A 95 -61.96 -15.95 28.32
C PRO A 95 -62.16 -16.95 27.16
N GLY A 96 -61.62 -16.65 25.98
CA GLY A 96 -61.57 -17.64 24.91
C GLY A 96 -61.32 -17.17 23.48
N ARG A 97 -61.34 -15.87 23.16
CA ARG A 97 -61.24 -15.42 21.75
C ARG A 97 -59.96 -14.68 21.34
N LEU A 98 -59.07 -14.33 22.27
CA LEU A 98 -57.81 -13.61 21.98
C LEU A 98 -56.63 -14.50 21.54
N ARG A 99 -56.77 -15.83 21.52
CA ARG A 99 -55.66 -16.71 21.11
C ARG A 99 -55.51 -16.86 19.59
N ALA A 100 -56.58 -16.74 18.81
CA ALA A 100 -56.50 -16.97 17.36
C ALA A 100 -55.81 -15.83 16.59
N ASP A 101 -55.96 -14.58 17.03
CA ASP A 101 -55.33 -13.42 16.38
C ASP A 101 -53.85 -13.25 16.76
N ALA A 102 -53.43 -13.73 17.93
CA ALA A 102 -52.03 -13.69 18.37
C ALA A 102 -51.11 -14.60 17.54
N ASP A 103 -51.59 -15.78 17.14
CA ASP A 103 -50.86 -16.70 16.27
C ASP A 103 -50.71 -16.16 14.84
N ALA A 104 -51.72 -15.45 14.33
CA ALA A 104 -51.66 -14.81 13.01
C ALA A 104 -50.61 -13.67 12.98
N GLY A 105 -50.56 -12.83 14.02
CA GLY A 105 -49.56 -11.76 14.15
C GLY A 105 -48.12 -12.26 14.30
N ALA A 106 -47.90 -13.34 15.07
CA ALA A 106 -46.58 -13.94 15.26
C ALA A 106 -45.99 -14.50 13.94
N SER A 107 -46.83 -15.08 13.09
CA SER A 107 -46.40 -15.61 11.78
C SER A 107 -45.97 -14.50 10.80
N ALA A 108 -46.64 -13.34 10.81
CA ALA A 108 -46.28 -12.19 9.97
C ALA A 108 -44.95 -11.57 10.40
N GLN A 109 -44.74 -11.46 11.71
CA GLN A 109 -43.51 -10.92 12.28
C GLN A 109 -42.29 -11.82 12.00
N THR A 110 -42.49 -13.13 12.03
CA THR A 110 -41.45 -14.11 11.70
C THR A 110 -41.02 -14.00 10.23
N ARG A 111 -41.97 -13.87 9.30
CA ARG A 111 -41.67 -13.65 7.87
C ARG A 111 -40.89 -12.36 7.62
N GLN A 112 -41.24 -11.29 8.32
CA GLN A 112 -40.54 -10.01 8.20
C GLN A 112 -39.10 -10.10 8.72
N LEU A 113 -38.87 -10.83 9.82
CA LEU A 113 -37.52 -11.09 10.33
C LEU A 113 -36.69 -11.94 9.37
N GLU A 114 -37.29 -12.96 8.76
CA GLU A 114 -36.63 -13.78 7.73
C GLU A 114 -36.23 -12.94 6.52
N GLU A 115 -37.13 -12.08 6.03
CA GLU A 115 -36.85 -11.16 4.92
C GLU A 115 -35.71 -10.19 5.25
N LEU A 116 -35.74 -9.58 6.44
CA LEU A 116 -34.66 -8.70 6.90
C LEU A 116 -33.33 -9.45 7.03
N ASN A 117 -33.35 -10.70 7.50
CA ASN A 117 -32.14 -11.50 7.63
C ASN A 117 -31.55 -11.85 6.25
N GLN A 118 -32.41 -12.15 5.27
CA GLN A 118 -32.00 -12.35 3.86
C GLN A 118 -31.40 -11.07 3.26
N GLN A 119 -32.00 -9.91 3.52
CA GLN A 119 -31.48 -8.61 3.07
C GLN A 119 -30.11 -8.31 3.69
N VAL A 120 -29.95 -8.52 5.01
CA VAL A 120 -28.67 -8.33 5.70
C VAL A 120 -27.60 -9.29 5.20
N ALA A 121 -27.95 -10.56 4.94
CA ALA A 121 -27.03 -11.53 4.36
C ALA A 121 -26.52 -11.07 2.99
N THR A 122 -27.44 -10.61 2.12
CA THR A 122 -27.11 -10.07 0.79
C THR A 122 -26.20 -8.84 0.88
N LEU A 123 -26.52 -7.89 1.78
CA LEU A 123 -25.70 -6.69 1.97
C LEU A 123 -24.29 -7.00 2.48
N ARG A 124 -24.16 -7.97 3.40
CA ARG A 124 -22.85 -8.42 3.88
C ARG A 124 -22.02 -9.04 2.78
N GLU A 125 -22.65 -9.83 1.92
CA GLU A 125 -21.97 -10.43 0.78
C GLU A 125 -21.52 -9.37 -0.24
N GLN A 126 -22.38 -8.40 -0.57
CA GLN A 126 -22.01 -7.28 -1.45
C GLN A 126 -20.85 -6.46 -0.88
N LEU A 127 -20.87 -6.16 0.42
CA LEU A 127 -19.80 -5.42 1.08
C LEU A 127 -18.48 -6.20 1.11
N ALA A 128 -18.53 -7.51 1.34
CA ALA A 128 -17.35 -8.37 1.28
C ALA A 128 -16.75 -8.41 -0.14
N GLN A 129 -17.58 -8.51 -1.17
CA GLN A 129 -17.15 -8.48 -2.57
C GLN A 129 -16.51 -7.12 -2.93
N GLU A 130 -17.13 -6.01 -2.51
CA GLU A 130 -16.58 -4.68 -2.75
C GLU A 130 -15.23 -4.49 -2.04
N GLN A 131 -15.12 -4.93 -0.79
CA GLN A 131 -13.86 -4.87 -0.05
C GLN A 131 -12.76 -5.70 -0.71
N ALA A 132 -13.08 -6.92 -1.18
CA ALA A 132 -12.13 -7.76 -1.89
C ALA A 132 -11.64 -7.09 -3.19
N ARG A 133 -12.55 -6.45 -3.93
CA ARG A 133 -12.21 -5.70 -5.14
C ARG A 133 -11.29 -4.51 -4.84
N ARG A 134 -11.61 -3.70 -3.84
CA ARG A 134 -10.77 -2.56 -3.44
C ARG A 134 -9.37 -3.00 -3.02
N GLN A 135 -9.26 -4.08 -2.24
CA GLN A 135 -7.96 -4.64 -1.85
C GLN A 135 -7.14 -5.10 -3.06
N GLN A 136 -7.77 -5.74 -4.06
CA GLN A 136 -7.08 -6.13 -5.28
C GLN A 136 -6.61 -4.92 -6.10
N GLU A 137 -7.45 -3.89 -6.24
CA GLU A 137 -7.10 -2.64 -6.92
C GLU A 137 -5.93 -1.92 -6.22
N GLU A 138 -5.94 -1.88 -4.88
CA GLU A 138 -4.85 -1.31 -4.08
C GLU A 138 -3.54 -2.08 -4.26
N LEU A 139 -3.57 -3.41 -4.22
CA LEU A 139 -2.39 -4.24 -4.46
C LEU A 139 -1.85 -4.04 -5.89
N ALA A 140 -2.72 -4.00 -6.89
CA ALA A 140 -2.33 -3.73 -8.27
C ALA A 140 -1.72 -2.34 -8.43
N ALA A 141 -2.29 -1.32 -7.78
CA ALA A 141 -1.76 0.04 -7.78
C ALA A 141 -0.38 0.12 -7.10
N GLN A 142 -0.19 -0.57 -5.97
CA GLN A 142 1.11 -0.65 -5.29
C GLN A 142 2.17 -1.33 -6.16
N GLN A 143 1.82 -2.45 -6.80
CA GLN A 143 2.71 -3.13 -7.74
C GLN A 143 3.07 -2.24 -8.95
N GLY A 144 2.09 -1.48 -9.48
CA GLY A 144 2.33 -0.51 -10.53
C GLY A 144 3.38 0.53 -10.11
N LYS A 145 3.21 1.14 -8.94
CA LYS A 145 4.17 2.11 -8.39
C LYS A 145 5.56 1.52 -8.17
N ALA A 146 5.65 0.29 -7.66
CA ALA A 146 6.93 -0.38 -7.47
C ALA A 146 7.67 -0.60 -8.81
N ARG A 147 6.95 -1.04 -9.84
CA ARG A 147 7.51 -1.21 -11.20
C ARG A 147 7.97 0.12 -11.80
N GLU A 148 7.21 1.20 -11.60
CA GLU A 148 7.60 2.54 -12.06
C GLU A 148 8.88 3.04 -11.37
N GLN A 149 9.01 2.83 -10.06
CA GLN A 149 10.22 3.17 -9.31
C GLN A 149 11.43 2.35 -9.77
N GLU A 150 11.25 1.05 -9.98
CA GLU A 150 12.30 0.16 -10.50
C GLU A 150 12.76 0.58 -11.89
N ALA A 151 11.83 0.89 -12.79
CA ALA A 151 12.13 1.38 -14.13
C ALA A 151 12.91 2.71 -14.09
N THR A 152 12.51 3.64 -13.22
CA THR A 152 13.21 4.93 -13.03
C THR A 152 14.63 4.73 -12.49
N ALA A 153 14.81 3.86 -11.50
CA ALA A 153 16.11 3.52 -10.95
C ALA A 153 17.02 2.86 -12.01
N ALA A 154 16.47 1.95 -12.82
CA ALA A 154 17.19 1.31 -13.91
C ALA A 154 17.65 2.31 -14.98
N LEU A 155 16.79 3.27 -15.36
CA LEU A 155 17.13 4.34 -16.29
C LEU A 155 18.24 5.25 -15.75
N ALA A 156 18.14 5.69 -14.49
CA ALA A 156 19.16 6.52 -13.85
C ALA A 156 20.52 5.82 -13.79
N ALA A 157 20.52 4.52 -13.49
CA ALA A 157 21.74 3.75 -13.42
C ALA A 157 22.34 3.44 -14.81
N ALA A 158 21.52 3.25 -15.84
CA ALA A 158 21.97 3.18 -17.23
C ALA A 158 22.61 4.51 -17.68
N GLN A 159 22.05 5.66 -17.27
CA GLN A 159 22.64 6.97 -17.52
C GLN A 159 24.02 7.09 -16.86
N GLN A 160 24.20 6.64 -15.63
CA GLN A 160 25.49 6.65 -14.93
C GLN A 160 26.52 5.77 -15.65
N GLN A 161 26.14 4.58 -16.10
CA GLN A 161 27.01 3.69 -16.89
C GLN A 161 27.42 4.33 -18.22
N LEU A 162 26.47 4.95 -18.93
CA LEU A 162 26.78 5.68 -20.15
C LEU A 162 27.67 6.89 -19.90
N ALA A 163 27.55 7.56 -18.75
CA ALA A 163 28.44 8.66 -18.35
C ALA A 163 29.89 8.18 -18.18
N THR A 164 30.09 6.98 -17.65
CA THR A 164 31.40 6.31 -17.57
C THR A 164 31.91 5.72 -18.89
N GLY A 165 31.06 5.71 -19.93
CA GLY A 165 31.39 5.14 -21.24
C GLY A 165 31.20 3.61 -21.32
N ASP A 166 30.44 3.03 -20.40
CA ASP A 166 30.15 1.59 -20.38
C ASP A 166 28.95 1.26 -21.29
N TYR A 167 29.18 0.37 -22.26
CA TYR A 167 28.16 -0.10 -23.21
C TYR A 167 27.22 -1.16 -22.61
N ARG A 168 27.52 -1.71 -21.42
CA ARG A 168 26.62 -2.60 -20.66
C ARG A 168 25.30 -1.93 -20.24
N ALA A 169 25.19 -0.62 -20.42
CA ALA A 169 23.94 0.10 -20.30
C ALA A 169 22.85 -0.44 -21.24
N LEU A 170 23.21 -1.06 -22.37
CA LEU A 170 22.25 -1.61 -23.32
C LEU A 170 21.41 -2.76 -22.71
N ASP A 171 22.07 -3.70 -22.01
CA ASP A 171 21.38 -4.82 -21.33
C ASP A 171 20.40 -4.29 -20.27
N ARG A 172 20.78 -3.23 -19.54
CA ARG A 172 19.88 -2.58 -18.60
C ARG A 172 18.72 -1.89 -19.29
N LEU A 173 18.98 -1.13 -20.36
CA LEU A 173 17.91 -0.47 -21.10
C LEU A 173 16.91 -1.48 -21.67
N GLU A 174 17.36 -2.68 -22.08
CA GLU A 174 16.49 -3.77 -22.54
C GLU A 174 15.63 -4.37 -21.44
N SER A 175 16.14 -4.47 -20.22
CA SER A 175 15.36 -4.94 -19.06
C SER A 175 14.21 -4.01 -18.67
N VAL A 176 14.27 -2.72 -19.03
CA VAL A 176 13.20 -1.77 -18.73
C VAL A 176 12.02 -2.00 -19.69
N SER A 177 10.89 -2.42 -19.12
CA SER A 177 9.63 -2.68 -19.81
C SER A 177 8.45 -2.00 -19.10
N GLY A 178 7.30 -1.87 -19.78
CA GLY A 178 6.09 -1.29 -19.17
C GLY A 178 6.12 0.23 -18.99
N LEU A 179 7.07 0.94 -19.61
CA LEU A 179 7.13 2.40 -19.60
C LEU A 179 5.95 3.03 -20.38
N PRO A 180 5.58 4.28 -20.11
CA PRO A 180 4.61 5.00 -20.94
C PRO A 180 5.17 5.27 -22.35
N ALA A 181 4.28 5.38 -23.35
CA ALA A 181 4.63 5.51 -24.76
C ALA A 181 5.70 6.58 -25.11
N PRO A 182 5.66 7.82 -24.57
CA PRO A 182 6.66 8.83 -24.93
C PRO A 182 8.06 8.46 -24.40
N VAL A 183 8.15 7.93 -23.17
CA VAL A 183 9.39 7.44 -22.57
C VAL A 183 9.93 6.22 -23.31
N GLN A 184 9.06 5.29 -23.75
CA GLN A 184 9.46 4.15 -24.58
C GLN A 184 10.15 4.60 -25.87
N SER A 185 9.61 5.62 -26.54
CA SER A 185 10.18 6.12 -27.80
C SER A 185 11.58 6.72 -27.61
N ALA A 186 11.78 7.45 -26.50
CA ALA A 186 13.07 8.02 -26.13
C ALA A 186 14.08 6.91 -25.76
N VAL A 187 13.67 5.90 -25.00
CA VAL A 187 14.52 4.74 -24.66
C VAL A 187 14.90 3.97 -25.92
N GLN A 188 13.99 3.76 -26.86
CA GLN A 188 14.29 3.08 -28.12
C GLN A 188 15.29 3.88 -28.98
N SER A 189 15.13 5.21 -29.02
CA SER A 189 16.09 6.10 -29.69
C SER A 189 17.47 6.06 -29.02
N ALA A 190 17.50 6.01 -27.68
CA ALA A 190 18.74 5.82 -26.92
C ALA A 190 19.41 4.47 -27.24
N ARG A 191 18.66 3.37 -27.33
CA ARG A 191 19.20 2.05 -27.69
C ARG A 191 19.84 2.07 -29.08
N THR A 192 19.16 2.65 -30.07
CA THR A 192 19.71 2.82 -31.43
C THR A 192 21.00 3.64 -31.42
N ALA A 193 21.07 4.72 -30.64
CA ALA A 193 22.27 5.53 -30.50
C ALA A 193 23.44 4.76 -29.86
N VAL A 194 23.19 3.96 -28.82
CA VAL A 194 24.21 3.07 -28.21
C VAL A 194 24.72 2.04 -29.22
N GLN A 195 23.83 1.44 -30.01
CA GLN A 195 24.21 0.49 -31.07
C GLN A 195 25.09 1.14 -32.15
N ASN A 196 24.80 2.38 -32.51
CA ASN A 196 25.61 3.20 -33.43
C ASN A 196 26.91 3.73 -32.81
N ARG A 197 27.18 3.39 -31.54
CA ARG A 197 28.31 3.88 -30.74
C ARG A 197 28.30 5.40 -30.50
N ASP A 198 27.14 6.05 -30.66
CA ASP A 198 26.95 7.47 -30.36
C ASP A 198 26.46 7.65 -28.92
N LEU A 199 27.42 7.72 -27.99
CA LEU A 199 27.14 7.91 -26.57
C LEU A 199 26.53 9.29 -26.27
N ALA A 200 26.83 10.32 -27.07
CA ALA A 200 26.29 11.65 -26.84
C ALA A 200 24.80 11.69 -27.14
N ALA A 201 24.38 11.13 -28.29
CA ALA A 201 22.98 10.98 -28.63
C ALA A 201 22.24 10.07 -27.63
N ALA A 202 22.84 8.97 -27.18
CA ALA A 202 22.23 8.10 -26.17
C ALA A 202 21.94 8.82 -24.85
N ARG A 203 22.91 9.62 -24.36
CA ARG A 203 22.73 10.44 -23.15
C ARG A 203 21.66 11.51 -23.34
N TYR A 204 21.60 12.13 -24.51
CA TYR A 204 20.56 13.11 -24.85
C TYR A 204 19.16 12.49 -24.78
N TRP A 205 18.94 11.36 -25.46
CA TRP A 205 17.64 10.68 -25.44
C TRP A 205 17.22 10.21 -24.04
N LEU A 206 18.18 9.73 -23.23
CA LEU A 206 17.89 9.37 -21.84
C LEU A 206 17.53 10.57 -20.96
N SER A 207 18.12 11.75 -21.20
CA SER A 207 17.74 12.95 -20.48
C SER A 207 16.31 13.39 -20.79
N ILE A 208 15.86 13.21 -22.04
CA ILE A 208 14.46 13.45 -22.43
C ILE A 208 13.54 12.46 -21.72
N ALA A 209 13.87 11.16 -21.77
CA ALA A 209 13.10 10.11 -21.11
C ALA A 209 12.90 10.40 -19.61
N LEU A 210 13.95 10.82 -18.90
CA LEU A 210 13.89 11.19 -17.49
C LEU A 210 13.07 12.46 -17.24
N ALA A 211 13.21 13.48 -18.10
CA ALA A 211 12.45 14.71 -17.98
C ALA A 211 10.93 14.48 -18.18
N GLU A 212 10.56 13.59 -19.10
CA GLU A 212 9.16 13.19 -19.30
C GLU A 212 8.61 12.42 -18.11
N GLU A 213 9.37 11.50 -17.54
CA GLU A 213 8.95 10.75 -16.35
C GLU A 213 8.77 11.69 -15.15
N GLN A 214 9.69 12.65 -14.96
CA GLN A 214 9.56 13.68 -13.91
C GLN A 214 8.32 14.55 -14.12
N ARG A 215 8.04 14.95 -15.36
CA ARG A 215 6.83 15.73 -15.68
C ARG A 215 5.57 14.94 -15.36
N ARG A 216 5.55 13.64 -15.65
CA ARG A 216 4.44 12.74 -15.34
C ARG A 216 4.19 12.64 -13.84
N LEU A 217 5.26 12.47 -13.05
CA LEU A 217 5.18 12.44 -11.58
C LEU A 217 4.65 13.75 -10.99
N LEU A 218 4.84 14.89 -11.67
CA LEU A 218 4.30 16.19 -11.23
C LEU A 218 2.82 16.39 -11.59
N THR A 219 2.30 15.64 -12.56
CA THR A 219 0.91 15.78 -13.05
C THR A 219 -0.09 14.83 -12.40
N HIS A 220 0.37 13.86 -11.61
CA HIS A 220 -0.45 12.90 -10.87
C HIS A 220 -0.44 13.19 -9.37
#